data_AF-A0A348NMN4-F1
#
_entry.id   AF-A0A348NMN4-F1
#
_cell.length_a   1.000
_cell.length_b   1.000
_cell.length_c   1.000
_cell.angle_alpha   90.00
_cell.angle_beta   90.00
_cell.angle_gamma   90.00
#
_symmetry.space_group_name_H-M   'P 1'
#
loop_
_entity.id
_entity.type
_entity.pdbx_description
1 polymer ?
#
loop_
_entity_poly.entity_id
_entity_poly.type
_entity_poly.pdbx_seq_one_letter_code
_entity_poly.pdbx_strand_id
1 'polypeptide(L)'
;RAIVEEHLDICLDAGINHEGINAEVAKGQWEFQVFGKGAHTACDQIWVARYILQRLCEKYGVDVEYHCKPYQGDWNGSGMHCNFSTDYMRDTGGKDYFLKLMDKFEEYKDEHIAAYGPDNHMRLTGLHETQSIDKFSWGVADRGASIRVPHGFVADDAYKGYLEDRRPNSQGDPYQIVSRVSKTVAEAEAAFK
;
A
#
# COMPACT_ATOMS: atom_id res chain seq x y z
N ARG A 1 14.34 8.87 -14.15
CA ARG A 1 13.56 8.59 -15.38
C ARG A 1 14.14 7.41 -16.13
N ALA A 2 15.32 7.49 -16.76
CA ALA A 2 15.90 6.37 -17.51
C ALA A 2 15.91 5.03 -16.74
N ILE A 3 16.37 5.03 -15.48
CA ILE A 3 16.34 3.84 -14.61
C ILE A 3 14.92 3.30 -14.41
N VAL A 4 13.93 4.18 -14.25
CA VAL A 4 12.55 3.79 -13.91
C VAL A 4 11.81 3.26 -15.14
N GLU A 5 12.05 3.85 -16.31
CA GLU A 5 11.52 3.34 -17.58
C GLU A 5 12.16 1.99 -17.95
N GLU A 6 13.49 1.83 -17.79
CA GLU A 6 14.16 0.54 -18.01
C GLU A 6 13.73 -0.52 -16.98
N HIS A 7 13.49 -0.14 -15.72
CA HIS A 7 12.95 -1.05 -14.69
C HIS A 7 11.55 -1.57 -15.04
N LEU A 8 10.67 -0.70 -15.53
CA LEU A 8 9.34 -1.06 -16.02
C LEU A 8 9.44 -2.10 -17.13
N ASP A 9 10.27 -1.84 -18.15
CA ASP A 9 10.43 -2.73 -19.30
C ASP A 9 10.96 -4.11 -18.87
N ILE A 10 12.00 -4.17 -18.02
CA ILE A 10 12.54 -5.44 -17.52
C ILE A 10 11.51 -6.21 -16.68
N CYS A 11 10.70 -5.51 -15.88
CA CYS A 11 9.63 -6.15 -15.10
C CYS A 11 8.56 -6.77 -16.00
N LEU A 12 8.14 -6.06 -17.06
CA LEU A 12 7.18 -6.57 -18.03
C LEU A 12 7.74 -7.81 -18.76
N ASP A 13 9.00 -7.77 -19.20
CA ASP A 13 9.67 -8.91 -19.83
C ASP A 13 9.80 -10.12 -18.89
N ALA A 14 9.96 -9.88 -17.59
CA ALA A 14 9.99 -10.91 -16.56
C ALA A 14 8.60 -11.46 -16.19
N GLY A 15 7.52 -10.94 -16.78
CA GLY A 15 6.14 -11.35 -16.48
C GLY A 15 5.59 -10.81 -15.17
N ILE A 16 6.20 -9.77 -14.59
CA ILE A 16 5.65 -9.05 -13.43
C ILE A 16 4.47 -8.20 -13.89
N ASN A 17 3.36 -8.22 -13.15
CA ASN A 17 2.18 -7.42 -13.49
C ASN A 17 2.35 -5.96 -13.06
N HIS A 18 3.27 -5.28 -13.72
CA HIS A 18 3.67 -3.91 -13.46
C HIS A 18 2.76 -2.93 -14.22
N GLU A 19 2.02 -2.09 -13.51
CA GLU A 19 0.91 -1.31 -14.10
C GLU A 19 1.24 0.17 -14.31
N GLY A 20 2.25 0.69 -13.61
CA GLY A 20 2.56 2.11 -13.71
C GLY A 20 3.82 2.53 -12.98
N ILE A 21 4.26 3.73 -13.33
CA ILE A 21 5.34 4.47 -12.69
C ILE A 21 4.95 5.94 -12.57
N ASN A 22 5.43 6.61 -11.53
CA ASN A 22 5.34 8.07 -11.42
C ASN A 22 6.52 8.63 -10.65
N ALA A 23 6.86 9.88 -10.96
CA ALA A 23 7.74 10.67 -10.09
C ALA A 23 6.94 11.07 -8.84
N GLU A 24 7.57 10.96 -7.68
CA GLU A 24 6.98 11.33 -6.39
C GLU A 24 7.36 12.76 -5.99
N VAL A 25 6.83 13.22 -4.85
CA VAL A 25 6.95 14.60 -4.38
C VAL A 25 8.40 14.99 -4.10
N ALA A 26 9.19 14.12 -3.46
CA ALA A 26 10.58 14.42 -3.14
C ALA A 26 11.50 14.24 -4.36
N LYS A 27 12.51 15.10 -4.50
CA LYS A 27 13.45 15.02 -5.62
C LYS A 27 14.21 13.69 -5.59
N GLY A 28 14.09 12.91 -6.67
CA GLY A 28 14.72 11.59 -6.77
C GLY A 28 13.86 10.44 -6.22
N GLN A 29 12.69 10.74 -5.65
CA GLN A 29 11.70 9.74 -5.23
C GLN A 29 10.85 9.32 -6.43
N TRP A 30 10.58 8.03 -6.54
CA TRP A 30 9.77 7.42 -7.59
C TRP A 30 8.90 6.32 -7.01
N GLU A 31 7.76 6.08 -7.65
CA GLU A 31 6.85 4.99 -7.33
C GLU A 31 6.69 4.08 -8.55
N PHE A 32 6.51 2.79 -8.28
CA PHE A 32 6.06 1.79 -9.23
C PHE A 32 4.93 0.96 -8.63
N GLN A 33 3.97 0.53 -9.45
CA GLN A 33 2.81 -0.23 -8.99
C GLN A 33 2.78 -1.63 -9.60
N VAL A 34 2.56 -2.64 -8.75
CA VAL A 34 2.37 -4.04 -9.16
C VAL A 34 0.98 -4.51 -8.73
N PHE A 35 0.19 -5.01 -9.67
CA PHE A 35 -1.17 -5.48 -9.43
C PHE A 35 -1.18 -7.02 -9.42
N GLY A 36 -0.78 -7.61 -8.30
CA GLY A 36 -0.81 -9.07 -8.18
C GLY A 36 -2.23 -9.63 -8.16
N LYS A 37 -2.52 -10.61 -9.02
CA LYS A 37 -3.74 -11.41 -8.94
C LYS A 37 -3.57 -12.51 -7.90
N GLY A 38 -3.94 -12.18 -6.66
CA GLY A 38 -3.81 -13.05 -5.50
C GLY A 38 -2.69 -12.62 -4.55
N ALA A 39 -2.92 -12.84 -3.26
CA ALA A 39 -2.05 -12.37 -2.17
C ALA A 39 -0.59 -12.82 -2.34
N HIS A 40 -0.33 -14.10 -2.56
CA HIS A 40 1.03 -14.64 -2.69
C HIS A 40 1.77 -14.07 -3.91
N THR A 41 1.11 -14.09 -5.08
CA THR A 41 1.71 -13.58 -6.32
C THR A 41 2.02 -12.09 -6.24
N ALA A 42 1.19 -11.30 -5.55
CA ALA A 42 1.50 -9.89 -5.30
C ALA A 42 2.80 -9.72 -4.51
N CYS A 43 2.98 -10.51 -3.44
CA CYS A 43 4.18 -10.47 -2.62
C CYS A 43 5.43 -10.92 -3.39
N ASP A 44 5.35 -12.03 -4.11
CA ASP A 44 6.44 -12.54 -4.95
C ASP A 44 6.89 -11.49 -5.97
N GLN A 45 5.93 -10.92 -6.70
CA GLN A 45 6.22 -9.95 -7.75
C GLN A 45 6.84 -8.66 -7.20
N ILE A 46 6.39 -8.16 -6.04
CA ILE A 46 7.01 -7.00 -5.39
C ILE A 46 8.47 -7.28 -5.02
N TRP A 47 8.75 -8.46 -4.43
CA TRP A 47 10.12 -8.83 -4.06
C TRP A 47 11.04 -8.95 -5.29
N VAL A 48 10.57 -9.61 -6.34
CA VAL A 48 11.36 -9.75 -7.58
C VAL A 48 11.51 -8.38 -8.28
N ALA A 49 10.49 -7.53 -8.29
CA ALA A 49 10.58 -6.18 -8.84
C ALA A 49 11.62 -5.33 -8.08
N ARG A 50 11.65 -5.40 -6.73
CA ARG A 50 12.67 -4.74 -5.91
C ARG A 50 14.08 -5.26 -6.23
N TYR A 51 14.23 -6.58 -6.38
CA TYR A 51 15.51 -7.17 -6.77
C TYR A 51 15.98 -6.65 -8.14
N ILE A 52 15.10 -6.68 -9.15
CA ILE A 52 15.42 -6.17 -10.50
C ILE A 52 15.83 -4.69 -10.42
N LEU A 53 15.13 -3.86 -9.65
CA LEU A 53 15.47 -2.45 -9.49
C LEU A 53 16.88 -2.26 -8.93
N GLN A 54 17.23 -2.99 -7.85
CA GLN A 54 18.56 -2.92 -7.25
C GLN A 54 19.64 -3.37 -8.25
N ARG A 55 19.42 -4.49 -8.94
CA ARG A 55 20.34 -5.00 -9.97
C ARG A 55 20.53 -4.03 -11.13
N LEU A 56 19.47 -3.36 -11.55
CA LEU A 56 19.53 -2.34 -12.59
C LEU A 56 20.33 -1.12 -12.11
N CYS A 57 20.09 -0.64 -10.89
CA CYS A 57 20.77 0.52 -10.32
C CYS A 57 22.30 0.36 -10.25
N GLU A 58 22.82 -0.88 -10.12
CA GLU A 58 24.26 -1.17 -10.17
C GLU A 58 24.92 -0.70 -11.48
N LYS A 59 24.24 -0.88 -12.62
CA LYS A 59 24.72 -0.40 -13.94
C LYS A 59 24.91 1.12 -13.97
N TYR A 60 24.13 1.83 -13.17
CA TYR A 60 24.12 3.29 -13.08
C TYR A 60 24.98 3.84 -11.93
N GLY A 61 25.54 2.98 -11.09
CA GLY A 61 26.33 3.39 -9.92
C GLY A 61 25.52 4.17 -8.89
N VAL A 62 24.25 3.82 -8.70
CA VAL A 62 23.37 4.43 -7.69
C VAL A 62 22.74 3.35 -6.82
N ASP A 63 22.30 3.73 -5.61
CA ASP A 63 21.62 2.85 -4.68
C ASP A 63 20.13 3.17 -4.57
N VAL A 64 19.34 2.20 -4.09
CA VAL A 64 17.92 2.39 -3.77
C VAL A 64 17.77 2.54 -2.26
N GLU A 65 17.29 3.71 -1.83
CA GLU A 65 16.96 3.97 -0.43
C GLU A 65 15.48 3.66 -0.17
N TYR A 66 15.21 2.60 0.60
CA TYR A 66 13.86 2.21 0.96
C TYR A 66 13.39 2.84 2.27
N HIS A 67 14.25 3.47 3.08
CA HIS A 67 13.87 4.05 4.37
C HIS A 67 12.64 4.95 4.24
N CYS A 68 11.69 4.80 5.17
CA CYS A 68 10.39 5.45 5.07
C CYS A 68 10.43 6.98 5.23
N LYS A 69 11.55 7.51 5.71
CA LYS A 69 11.82 8.95 5.85
C LYS A 69 13.31 9.21 5.55
N PRO A 70 13.73 9.20 4.28
CA PRO A 70 15.14 9.28 3.93
C PRO A 70 15.72 10.70 4.09
N TYR A 71 14.87 11.72 3.93
CA TYR A 71 15.21 13.11 4.19
C TYR A 71 14.56 13.60 5.48
N GLN A 72 15.33 14.30 6.31
CA GLN A 72 14.81 15.01 7.49
C GLN A 72 14.23 16.37 7.10
N GLY A 73 13.29 16.88 7.91
CA GLY A 73 12.62 18.16 7.69
C GLY A 73 11.35 18.05 6.85
N ASP A 74 11.07 19.11 6.08
CA ASP A 74 9.84 19.32 5.31
C ASP A 74 9.87 18.58 3.96
N TRP A 75 10.09 17.27 4.00
CA TRP A 75 10.12 16.38 2.84
C TRP A 75 9.16 15.22 3.04
N ASN A 76 8.51 14.75 1.97
CA ASN A 76 7.65 13.58 2.03
C ASN A 76 8.42 12.33 2.47
N GLY A 77 7.73 11.43 3.16
CA GLY A 77 8.23 10.07 3.40
C GLY A 77 7.89 9.14 2.24
N SER A 78 8.37 7.91 2.32
CA SER A 78 8.13 6.84 1.34
C SER A 78 7.19 5.78 1.95
N GLY A 79 6.06 5.58 1.30
CA GLY A 79 5.05 4.57 1.67
C GLY A 79 5.13 3.32 0.81
N MET A 80 4.34 2.31 1.16
CA MET A 80 4.00 1.19 0.28
C MET A 80 2.50 0.94 0.41
N HIS A 81 1.70 1.81 -0.20
CA HIS A 81 0.24 1.70 -0.08
C HIS A 81 -0.23 0.35 -0.59
N CYS A 82 -1.12 -0.29 0.18
CA CYS A 82 -1.65 -1.61 -0.13
C CYS A 82 -3.10 -1.49 -0.56
N ASN A 83 -3.36 -1.64 -1.86
CA ASN A 83 -4.71 -1.78 -2.37
C ASN A 83 -5.17 -3.22 -2.22
N PHE A 84 -6.35 -3.45 -1.63
CA PHE A 84 -6.88 -4.80 -1.40
C PHE A 84 -8.38 -4.89 -1.67
N SER A 85 -8.81 -6.07 -2.12
CA SER A 85 -10.23 -6.42 -2.26
C SER A 85 -10.44 -7.94 -2.26
N THR A 86 -11.58 -8.39 -1.77
CA THR A 86 -12.08 -9.76 -1.92
C THR A 86 -13.19 -9.81 -2.98
N ASP A 87 -13.61 -11.02 -3.38
CA ASP A 87 -14.79 -11.18 -4.23
C ASP A 87 -16.02 -10.53 -3.58
N TYR A 88 -16.21 -10.72 -2.27
CA TYR A 88 -17.31 -10.08 -1.54
C TYR A 88 -17.27 -8.55 -1.67
N MET A 89 -16.09 -7.92 -1.48
CA MET A 89 -15.94 -6.47 -1.64
C MET A 89 -16.25 -6.00 -3.07
N ARG A 90 -15.87 -6.78 -4.09
CA ARG A 90 -16.02 -6.40 -5.49
C ARG A 90 -17.37 -6.72 -6.08
N ASP A 91 -18.09 -7.71 -5.58
CA ASP A 91 -19.33 -8.22 -6.16
C ASP A 91 -20.57 -7.87 -5.31
N THR A 92 -20.43 -7.87 -3.99
CA THR A 92 -21.53 -7.58 -3.05
C THR A 92 -21.37 -6.21 -2.39
N GLY A 93 -20.25 -5.97 -1.71
CA GLY A 93 -20.01 -4.75 -0.94
C GLY A 93 -21.02 -4.56 0.21
N GLY A 94 -21.40 -3.31 0.44
CA GLY A 94 -22.41 -2.89 1.39
C GLY A 94 -21.86 -2.09 2.55
N LYS A 95 -22.55 -1.01 2.91
CA LYS A 95 -22.16 -0.09 3.98
C LYS A 95 -21.95 -0.78 5.34
N ASP A 96 -22.83 -1.70 5.71
CA ASP A 96 -22.74 -2.42 6.98
C ASP A 96 -21.47 -3.30 7.03
N TYR A 97 -21.20 -4.07 5.98
CA TYR A 97 -19.94 -4.81 5.84
C TYR A 97 -18.72 -3.89 5.91
N PHE A 98 -18.75 -2.79 5.17
CA PHE A 98 -17.66 -1.83 5.14
C PHE A 98 -17.38 -1.24 6.53
N LEU A 99 -18.40 -0.82 7.28
CA LEU A 99 -18.23 -0.26 8.63
C LEU A 99 -17.64 -1.30 9.58
N LYS A 100 -18.14 -2.54 9.58
CA LYS A 100 -17.57 -3.62 10.40
C LYS A 100 -16.13 -3.96 10.02
N LEU A 101 -15.79 -3.87 8.73
CA LEU A 101 -14.41 -4.03 8.27
C LEU A 101 -13.52 -2.91 8.84
N MET A 102 -13.97 -1.66 8.81
CA MET A 102 -13.23 -0.53 9.39
C MET A 102 -13.08 -0.65 10.91
N ASP A 103 -14.12 -1.10 11.62
CA ASP A 103 -14.04 -1.38 13.06
C ASP A 103 -12.97 -2.42 13.37
N LYS A 104 -12.84 -3.48 12.55
CA LYS A 104 -11.79 -4.49 12.70
C LYS A 104 -10.39 -3.97 12.40
N PHE A 105 -10.25 -3.09 11.42
CA PHE A 105 -8.97 -2.42 11.15
C PHE A 105 -8.56 -1.44 12.25
N GLU A 106 -9.52 -0.82 12.95
CA GLU A 106 -9.29 -0.02 14.15
C GLU A 106 -8.89 -0.90 15.34
N GLU A 107 -9.62 -1.99 15.58
CA GLU A 107 -9.35 -2.96 16.64
C GLU A 107 -7.91 -3.49 16.57
N TYR A 108 -7.45 -3.87 15.37
CA TYR A 108 -6.12 -4.43 15.16
C TYR A 108 -5.06 -3.40 14.75
N LYS A 109 -5.30 -2.10 14.90
CA LYS A 109 -4.41 -1.05 14.36
C LYS A 109 -2.94 -1.24 14.77
N ASP A 110 -2.68 -1.61 16.02
CA ASP A 110 -1.32 -1.75 16.54
C ASP A 110 -0.62 -3.00 15.96
N GLU A 111 -1.38 -4.08 15.74
CA GLU A 111 -0.87 -5.28 15.04
C GLU A 111 -0.58 -4.98 13.56
N HIS A 112 -1.40 -4.14 12.91
CA HIS A 112 -1.13 -3.65 11.57
C HIS A 112 0.17 -2.83 11.55
N ILE A 113 0.31 -1.82 12.42
CA ILE A 113 1.52 -1.00 12.50
C ILE A 113 2.77 -1.85 12.76
N ALA A 114 2.70 -2.86 13.62
CA ALA A 114 3.81 -3.77 13.89
C ALA A 114 4.28 -4.56 12.64
N ALA A 115 3.37 -4.84 11.70
CA ALA A 115 3.67 -5.53 10.44
C ALA A 115 4.08 -4.58 9.29
N TYR A 116 3.96 -3.27 9.47
CA TYR A 116 3.96 -2.27 8.40
C TYR A 116 5.33 -1.62 8.13
N GLY A 117 6.37 -2.25 8.65
CA GLY A 117 7.77 -1.88 8.45
C GLY A 117 8.36 -1.05 9.60
N PRO A 118 9.70 -1.05 9.72
CA PRO A 118 10.41 -0.37 10.80
C PRO A 118 10.29 1.16 10.69
N ASP A 119 10.50 1.85 11.80
CA ASP A 119 10.64 3.32 11.85
C ASP A 119 9.44 4.13 11.32
N ASN A 120 8.29 3.49 11.14
CA ASN A 120 7.11 4.10 10.52
C ASN A 120 6.59 5.33 11.30
N HIS A 121 6.92 5.46 12.58
CA HIS A 121 6.64 6.63 13.42
C HIS A 121 7.30 7.92 12.89
N MET A 122 8.40 7.80 12.12
CA MET A 122 9.07 8.93 11.47
C MET A 122 8.29 9.44 10.24
N ARG A 123 7.43 8.59 9.65
CA ARG A 123 6.63 8.91 8.47
C ARG A 123 5.18 9.25 8.83
N LEU A 124 4.53 8.44 9.64
CA LEU A 124 3.13 8.55 10.03
C LEU A 124 2.94 9.57 11.17
N THR A 125 3.04 10.85 10.84
CA THR A 125 3.00 11.96 11.81
C THR A 125 1.67 12.72 11.80
N GLY A 126 0.80 12.46 10.83
CA GLY A 126 -0.38 13.29 10.57
C GLY A 126 -0.12 14.46 9.61
N LEU A 127 1.12 14.64 9.18
CA LEU A 127 1.55 15.63 8.18
C LEU A 127 1.84 14.93 6.84
N HIS A 128 1.98 15.71 5.76
CA HIS A 128 2.38 15.23 4.43
C HIS A 128 1.56 14.03 3.92
N GLU A 129 0.22 14.15 3.95
CA GLU A 129 -0.70 13.13 3.43
C GLU A 129 -0.61 11.77 4.17
N THR A 130 -0.33 11.81 5.47
CA THR A 130 -0.35 10.63 6.35
C THR A 130 -1.28 10.83 7.54
N GLN A 131 -1.72 9.73 8.15
CA GLN A 131 -2.32 9.74 9.47
C GLN A 131 -1.24 9.60 10.56
N SER A 132 -1.50 10.08 11.77
CA SER A 132 -0.64 9.83 12.93
C SER A 132 -0.64 8.33 13.27
N ILE A 133 0.54 7.77 13.57
CA ILE A 133 0.74 6.34 13.83
C ILE A 133 -0.18 5.77 14.93
N ASP A 134 -0.55 6.58 15.92
CA ASP A 134 -1.36 6.15 17.07
C ASP A 134 -2.87 6.15 16.79
N LYS A 135 -3.29 6.68 15.63
CA LYS A 135 -4.69 6.86 15.25
C LYS A 135 -5.04 6.01 14.04
N PHE A 136 -6.24 5.44 14.08
CA PHE A 136 -6.87 4.88 12.89
C PHE A 136 -7.95 5.83 12.39
N SER A 137 -8.08 5.93 11.07
CA SER A 137 -9.14 6.70 10.42
C SER A 137 -9.34 6.22 8.99
N TRP A 138 -10.54 6.40 8.47
CA TRP A 138 -10.83 6.17 7.06
C TRP A 138 -11.64 7.34 6.50
N GLY A 139 -11.56 7.55 5.19
CA GLY A 139 -12.29 8.63 4.55
C GLY A 139 -12.46 8.47 3.04
N VAL A 140 -13.57 9.00 2.52
CA VAL A 140 -13.85 9.01 1.08
C VAL A 140 -12.97 10.04 0.39
N ALA A 141 -12.14 9.58 -0.53
CA ALA A 141 -11.11 10.36 -1.21
C ALA A 141 -10.12 11.09 -0.27
N ASP A 142 -10.04 10.69 1.00
CA ASP A 142 -9.21 11.35 2.01
C ASP A 142 -7.77 10.81 1.99
N ARG A 143 -6.83 11.69 1.61
CA ARG A 143 -5.39 11.40 1.62
C ARG A 143 -4.72 11.65 2.97
N GLY A 144 -5.43 12.09 4.00
CA GLY A 144 -4.93 12.15 5.39
C GLY A 144 -5.36 10.95 6.23
N ALA A 145 -6.23 10.09 5.69
CA ALA A 145 -6.74 8.92 6.39
C ALA A 145 -5.74 7.74 6.38
N SER A 146 -5.91 6.82 7.33
CA SER A 146 -5.18 5.54 7.33
C SER A 146 -5.63 4.66 6.16
N ILE A 147 -6.94 4.51 5.99
CA ILE A 147 -7.54 3.81 4.84
C ILE A 147 -8.31 4.81 3.99
N ARG A 148 -7.97 4.88 2.71
CA ARG A 148 -8.67 5.71 1.73
C ARG A 148 -9.70 4.89 0.97
N VAL A 149 -10.91 5.44 0.86
CA VAL A 149 -12.02 4.86 0.09
C VAL A 149 -12.18 5.66 -1.21
N PRO A 150 -12.04 5.04 -2.39
CA PRO A 150 -12.30 5.73 -3.66
C PRO A 150 -13.73 6.28 -3.76
N HIS A 151 -13.88 7.50 -4.28
CA HIS A 151 -15.17 8.20 -4.33
C HIS A 151 -16.28 7.41 -5.04
N GLY A 152 -15.95 6.74 -6.15
CA GLY A 152 -16.92 5.96 -6.92
C GLY A 152 -17.46 4.74 -6.17
N PHE A 153 -16.82 4.29 -5.09
CA PHE A 153 -17.21 3.05 -4.41
C PHE A 153 -18.34 3.26 -3.41
N VAL A 154 -18.55 4.49 -2.96
CA VAL A 154 -19.68 4.84 -2.07
C VAL A 154 -20.93 5.27 -2.82
N ALA A 155 -20.89 5.29 -4.16
CA ALA A 155 -22.06 5.60 -4.99
C ALA A 155 -23.22 4.67 -4.62
N ASP A 156 -24.42 5.24 -4.50
CA ASP A 156 -25.65 4.52 -4.14
C ASP A 156 -25.55 3.69 -2.83
N ASP A 157 -24.70 4.13 -1.89
CA ASP A 157 -24.39 3.39 -0.64
C ASP A 157 -23.87 1.95 -0.88
N ALA A 158 -23.28 1.69 -2.06
CA ALA A 158 -22.84 0.35 -2.46
C ALA A 158 -21.58 -0.12 -1.72
N TYR A 159 -20.66 0.78 -1.38
CA TYR A 159 -19.36 0.46 -0.75
C TYR A 159 -18.66 -0.75 -1.41
N LYS A 160 -18.55 -0.71 -2.75
CA LYS A 160 -18.16 -1.84 -3.60
C LYS A 160 -16.89 -1.53 -4.40
N GLY A 161 -15.89 -2.40 -4.33
CA GLY A 161 -14.60 -2.23 -5.02
C GLY A 161 -13.40 -2.68 -4.18
N TYR A 162 -12.41 -1.80 -4.05
CA TYR A 162 -11.18 -1.99 -3.27
C TYR A 162 -10.97 -0.88 -2.25
N LEU A 163 -10.07 -1.12 -1.30
CA LEU A 163 -9.64 -0.13 -0.31
C LEU A 163 -8.13 0.06 -0.41
N GLU A 164 -7.65 1.25 -0.06
CA GLU A 164 -6.23 1.60 -0.05
C GLU A 164 -5.76 1.79 1.40
N ASP A 165 -4.97 0.87 1.94
CA ASP A 165 -4.28 1.06 3.21
C ASP A 165 -2.97 1.81 2.99
N ARG A 166 -2.88 3.03 3.53
CA ARG A 166 -1.79 3.98 3.28
C ARG A 166 -0.72 3.95 4.38
N ARG A 167 -0.92 3.10 5.39
CA ARG A 167 -0.05 2.95 6.55
C ARG A 167 1.19 2.08 6.35
N PRO A 168 1.28 1.11 5.42
CA PRO A 168 2.54 0.40 5.22
C PRO A 168 3.63 1.31 4.66
N ASN A 169 4.87 1.08 5.07
CA ASN A 169 6.01 1.88 4.63
C ASN A 169 6.84 1.20 3.54
N SER A 170 7.71 1.96 2.89
CA SER A 170 8.50 1.52 1.74
C SER A 170 9.51 0.40 2.03
N GLN A 171 9.87 0.14 3.29
CA GLN A 171 10.70 -1.01 3.71
C GLN A 171 9.87 -2.22 4.11
N GLY A 172 8.55 -2.09 4.19
CA GLY A 172 7.67 -3.16 4.63
C GLY A 172 7.85 -4.44 3.82
N ASP A 173 7.74 -5.58 4.51
CA ASP A 173 7.69 -6.89 3.87
C ASP A 173 6.27 -7.11 3.34
N PRO A 174 6.07 -7.20 2.00
CA PRO A 174 4.75 -7.42 1.43
C PRO A 174 4.08 -8.69 1.98
N TYR A 175 4.83 -9.71 2.39
CA TYR A 175 4.25 -10.91 3.00
C TYR A 175 3.62 -10.64 4.36
N GLN A 176 4.29 -9.88 5.22
CA GLN A 176 3.77 -9.51 6.53
C GLN A 176 2.54 -8.61 6.42
N ILE A 177 2.61 -7.63 5.52
CA ILE A 177 1.52 -6.68 5.26
C ILE A 177 0.28 -7.41 4.74
N VAL A 178 0.43 -8.19 3.66
CA VAL A 178 -0.69 -8.89 3.04
C VAL A 178 -1.26 -9.95 3.98
N SER A 179 -0.43 -10.67 4.74
CA SER A 179 -0.89 -11.63 5.75
C SER A 179 -1.74 -10.96 6.82
N ARG A 180 -1.28 -9.82 7.34
CA ARG A 180 -2.01 -9.06 8.37
C ARG A 180 -3.32 -8.49 7.87
N VAL A 181 -3.33 -7.90 6.67
CA VAL A 181 -4.54 -7.42 5.97
C VAL A 181 -5.52 -8.57 5.74
N SER A 182 -5.04 -9.69 5.18
CA SER A 182 -5.89 -10.84 4.85
C SER A 182 -6.55 -11.44 6.09
N LYS A 183 -5.83 -11.52 7.21
CA LYS A 183 -6.40 -12.03 8.48
C LYS A 183 -7.52 -11.14 9.00
N THR A 184 -7.34 -9.82 8.99
CA THR A 184 -8.35 -8.85 9.43
C THR A 184 -9.58 -8.87 8.52
N VAL A 185 -9.38 -8.91 7.19
CA VAL A 185 -10.46 -9.00 6.21
C VAL A 185 -11.24 -10.31 6.37
N ALA A 186 -10.56 -11.44 6.51
CA ALA A 186 -11.20 -12.75 6.68
C ALA A 186 -12.08 -12.81 7.93
N GLU A 187 -11.65 -12.19 9.03
CA GLU A 187 -12.44 -12.13 10.26
C GLU A 187 -13.69 -11.27 10.11
N ALA A 188 -13.57 -10.08 9.51
CA ALA A 188 -14.72 -9.21 9.24
C ALA A 188 -15.73 -9.88 8.30
N GLU A 189 -15.24 -10.55 7.24
CA GLU A 189 -16.07 -11.19 6.22
C GLU A 189 -16.73 -12.49 6.70
N ALA A 190 -16.20 -13.14 7.74
CA ALA A 190 -16.81 -14.33 8.33
C ALA A 190 -18.22 -14.08 8.90
N ALA A 191 -18.56 -12.83 9.22
CA ALA A 191 -19.91 -12.45 9.67
C ALA A 191 -20.91 -12.23 8.52
N PHE A 192 -20.46 -12.32 7.27
CA PHE A 192 -21.24 -11.99 6.05
C PHE A 192 -21.28 -13.13 5.02
N LYS A 193 -20.65 -14.26 5.34
CA LYS A 193 -20.72 -15.53 4.61
C LYS A 193 -21.68 -16.47 5.33
#